data_AF-A0A7S3H8V1-F1
#
_entry.id   AF-A0A7S3H8V1-F1
#
_cell.length_a   1.000
_cell.length_b   1.000
_cell.length_c   1.000
_cell.angle_alpha   90.00
_cell.angle_beta   90.00
_cell.angle_gamma   90.00
#
_symmetry.space_group_name_H-M   'P 1'
#
loop_
_entity.id
_entity.type
_entity.pdbx_description
1 polymer ?
#
loop_
_entity_poly.entity_id
_entity_poly.type
_entity_poly.pdbx_seq_one_letter_code
_entity_poly.pdbx_strand_id
1 'polypeptide(L)'
;DGHSNLFAISNPACIAWDPAFAYELAYIIEDGIYKMWGQDKDLIYYISLYNENHPMPEVPKHTTCGVSTKEAVLKGLYKFQEAPADKDLSVRVISSGSIMQQALRAVDLLAEFGVGVEIW
;
A
#
# COMPACT_ATOMS: atom_id res chain seq x y z
N ASP A 1 -9.08 -13.62 -6.83
CA ASP A 1 -9.77 -14.01 -5.58
C ASP A 1 -9.97 -12.73 -4.78
N GLY A 2 -11.17 -12.51 -4.21
CA GLY A 2 -11.52 -11.30 -3.44
C GLY A 2 -11.76 -11.56 -1.95
N HIS A 3 -11.50 -12.77 -1.45
CA HIS A 3 -11.76 -13.14 -0.05
C HIS A 3 -10.60 -13.86 0.62
N SER A 4 -9.55 -14.26 -0.10
CA SER A 4 -8.36 -14.93 0.47
C SER A 4 -7.74 -14.21 1.66
N ASN A 5 -7.65 -12.87 1.61
CA ASN A 5 -7.11 -12.09 2.75
C ASN A 5 -7.98 -12.24 4.01
N LEU A 6 -9.31 -12.35 3.87
CA LEU A 6 -10.22 -12.58 4.99
C LEU A 6 -10.00 -13.96 5.64
N PHE A 7 -9.65 -14.96 4.84
CA PHE A 7 -9.29 -16.29 5.36
C PHE A 7 -7.88 -16.31 5.96
N ALA A 8 -6.92 -15.62 5.34
CA ALA A 8 -5.55 -15.56 5.84
C ALA A 8 -5.50 -15.01 7.28
N ILE A 9 -6.28 -13.96 7.57
CA ILE A 9 -6.32 -13.35 8.91
C ILE A 9 -6.98 -14.22 9.98
N SER A 10 -7.58 -15.36 9.65
CA SER A 10 -8.12 -16.27 10.67
C SER A 10 -7.03 -17.00 11.45
N ASN A 11 -5.79 -17.04 10.93
CA ASN A 11 -4.63 -17.59 11.62
C ASN A 11 -3.81 -16.46 12.25
N PRO A 12 -3.63 -16.40 13.58
CA PRO A 12 -2.90 -15.31 14.24
C PRO A 12 -1.41 -15.25 13.87
N ALA A 13 -0.81 -16.34 13.38
CA ALA A 13 0.57 -16.35 12.90
C ALA A 13 0.70 -15.81 11.46
N CYS A 14 -0.42 -15.65 10.75
CA CYS A 14 -0.41 -15.22 9.37
C CYS A 14 -0.44 -13.69 9.26
N ILE A 15 0.59 -13.13 8.63
CA ILE A 15 0.67 -11.72 8.27
C ILE A 15 0.32 -11.60 6.78
N ALA A 16 -0.89 -11.10 6.51
CA ALA A 16 -1.44 -10.97 5.17
C ALA A 16 -1.16 -9.58 4.58
N TRP A 17 -0.69 -9.55 3.33
CA TRP A 17 -0.33 -8.36 2.58
C TRP A 17 -1.01 -8.32 1.21
N ASP A 18 -1.35 -7.10 0.80
CA ASP A 18 -1.91 -6.80 -0.52
C ASP A 18 -1.17 -5.62 -1.19
N PRO A 19 0.10 -5.79 -1.57
CA PRO A 19 0.91 -4.72 -2.15
C PRO A 19 0.41 -4.30 -3.54
N ALA A 20 0.39 -3.00 -3.78
CA ALA A 20 0.10 -2.38 -5.07
C ALA A 20 1.35 -2.19 -5.94
N PHE A 21 2.51 -1.95 -5.32
CA PHE A 21 3.74 -1.58 -6.03
C PHE A 21 4.94 -2.48 -5.71
N ALA A 22 5.86 -2.56 -6.67
CA ALA A 22 7.02 -3.44 -6.58
C ALA A 22 7.95 -3.15 -5.38
N TYR A 23 8.10 -1.88 -4.98
CA TYR A 23 8.93 -1.54 -3.82
C TYR A 23 8.31 -2.00 -2.50
N GLU A 24 6.98 -2.02 -2.39
CA GLU A 24 6.28 -2.50 -1.20
C GLU A 24 6.55 -3.99 -1.04
N LEU A 25 6.42 -4.74 -2.15
CA LEU A 25 6.74 -6.16 -2.19
C LEU A 25 8.17 -6.44 -1.74
N ALA A 26 9.14 -5.67 -2.23
CA ALA A 26 10.54 -5.81 -1.82
C ALA A 26 10.72 -5.61 -0.32
N TYR A 27 10.11 -4.56 0.27
CA TYR A 27 10.17 -4.30 1.71
C TYR A 27 9.50 -5.40 2.53
N ILE A 28 8.33 -5.87 2.11
CA ILE A 28 7.56 -6.91 2.80
C ILE A 28 8.33 -8.24 2.80
N ILE A 29 8.92 -8.63 1.67
CA ILE A 29 9.71 -9.87 1.57
C ILE A 29 10.96 -9.77 2.46
N GLU A 30 11.70 -8.66 2.39
CA GLU A 30 12.88 -8.44 3.22
C GLU A 30 12.55 -8.52 4.71
N ASP A 31 11.48 -7.85 5.14
CA ASP A 31 11.00 -7.86 6.53
C ASP A 31 10.53 -9.26 6.98
N GLY A 32 9.82 -9.98 6.12
CA GLY A 32 9.38 -11.35 6.38
C GLY A 32 10.56 -12.30 6.57
N ILE A 33 11.56 -12.25 5.69
CA ILE A 33 12.80 -13.05 5.82
C ILE A 33 13.51 -12.69 7.13
N TYR A 34 13.67 -11.40 7.43
CA TYR A 34 14.34 -10.97 8.65
C TYR A 34 13.61 -11.41 9.93
N LYS A 35 12.27 -11.32 9.97
CA LYS A 35 11.49 -11.77 11.13
C LYS A 35 11.54 -13.28 11.31
N MET A 36 11.32 -14.04 10.24
CA MET A 36 11.28 -15.51 10.33
C MET A 36 12.67 -16.09 10.58
N TRP A 37 13.69 -15.68 9.82
CA TRP A 37 15.02 -16.29 9.86
C TRP A 37 16.05 -15.51 10.67
N GLY A 38 15.92 -14.19 10.75
CA GLY A 38 16.84 -13.34 11.52
C GLY A 38 16.44 -13.20 12.99
N GLN A 39 15.15 -13.28 13.30
CA GLN A 39 14.60 -13.13 14.66
C GLN A 39 13.94 -14.41 15.20
N ASP A 40 13.95 -15.50 14.43
CA ASP A 40 13.37 -16.79 14.81
C ASP A 40 11.90 -16.70 15.23
N LYS A 41 11.12 -15.87 14.50
CA LYS A 41 9.68 -15.73 14.75
C LYS A 41 8.88 -16.76 13.97
N ASP A 42 8.03 -17.49 14.69
CA ASP A 42 7.02 -18.38 14.10
C ASP A 42 5.89 -17.59 13.45
N LEU A 43 6.09 -17.20 12.19
CA LEU A 43 5.14 -16.43 11.39
C LEU A 43 4.99 -17.05 10.00
N ILE A 44 3.87 -16.73 9.34
CA ILE A 44 3.60 -17.06 7.94
C ILE A 44 3.29 -15.75 7.22
N TYR A 45 3.98 -15.46 6.12
CA TYR A 45 3.66 -14.30 5.28
C TYR A 45 2.77 -14.76 4.12
N TYR A 46 1.60 -14.15 4.00
CA TYR A 46 0.68 -14.34 2.87
C TYR A 46 0.68 -13.06 2.04
N ILE A 47 1.05 -13.13 0.77
CA ILE A 47 1.18 -11.96 -0.10
C ILE A 47 0.35 -12.17 -1.36
N SER A 48 -0.61 -11.28 -1.58
CA SER A 48 -1.41 -11.28 -2.81
C SER A 48 -0.63 -10.64 -3.95
N LEU A 49 -0.54 -11.33 -5.09
CA LEU A 49 0.15 -10.86 -6.29
C LEU A 49 -0.78 -10.90 -7.50
N TYR A 50 -0.48 -10.05 -8.47
CA TYR A 50 -1.34 -9.78 -9.60
C TYR A 50 -0.64 -10.07 -10.93
N ASN A 51 -1.44 -10.35 -11.96
CA ASN A 51 -0.98 -10.67 -13.31
C ASN A 51 -1.17 -9.50 -14.29
N GLU A 52 -1.58 -8.33 -13.81
CA GLU A 52 -1.72 -7.11 -14.59
C GLU A 52 -0.41 -6.31 -14.56
N ASN A 53 0.09 -5.94 -15.75
CA ASN A 53 1.26 -5.07 -15.86
C ASN A 53 0.81 -3.61 -15.86
N HIS A 54 1.41 -2.81 -14.99
CA HIS A 54 1.28 -1.35 -14.98
C HIS A 54 2.63 -0.71 -14.64
N PRO A 55 2.82 0.59 -14.90
CA PRO A 55 4.02 1.30 -14.46
C PRO A 55 4.20 1.15 -12.95
N MET A 56 5.41 0.80 -12.54
CA MET A 56 5.80 0.73 -11.13
C MET A 56 6.49 2.05 -10.77
N PRO A 57 5.89 2.88 -9.90
CA PRO A 57 6.45 4.18 -9.55
C PRO A 57 7.72 4.05 -8.70
N GLU A 58 8.49 5.14 -8.65
CA GLU A 58 9.56 5.28 -7.66
C GLU A 58 8.99 5.35 -6.24
N VAL A 59 9.82 5.00 -5.26
CA VAL A 59 9.47 5.13 -3.84
C VAL A 59 9.23 6.61 -3.52
N PRO A 60 8.07 6.97 -2.93
CA PRO A 60 7.85 8.33 -2.45
C PRO A 60 8.94 8.80 -1.49
N LYS A 61 9.43 10.02 -1.70
CA LYS A 61 10.52 10.61 -0.92
C LYS A 61 10.06 11.31 0.35
N HIS A 62 8.77 11.62 0.47
CA HIS A 62 8.20 12.23 1.66
C HIS A 62 7.98 11.20 2.77
N THR A 63 7.84 11.69 4.00
CA THR A 63 7.55 10.84 5.17
C THR A 63 6.05 10.72 5.40
N THR A 64 5.63 9.63 6.00
CA THR A 64 4.26 9.48 6.53
C THR A 64 4.32 9.51 8.04
N CYS A 65 3.63 10.44 8.69
CA CYS A 65 3.62 10.57 10.15
C CYS A 65 5.03 10.61 10.78
N GLY A 66 5.99 11.25 10.09
CA GLY A 66 7.37 11.38 10.54
C GLY A 66 8.26 10.14 10.35
N VAL A 67 7.77 9.06 9.73
CA VAL A 67 8.57 7.86 9.42
C VAL A 67 8.82 7.70 7.91
N SER A 68 9.85 6.95 7.57
CA SER A 68 10.19 6.66 6.17
C SER A 68 9.07 5.86 5.48
N THR A 69 9.02 5.93 4.15
CA THR A 69 8.06 5.15 3.35
C THR A 69 8.19 3.64 3.63
N LYS A 70 9.41 3.11 3.76
CA LYS A 70 9.63 1.70 4.12
C LYS A 70 8.98 1.34 5.45
N GLU A 71 9.20 2.14 6.49
CA GLU A 71 8.60 1.89 7.80
C GLU A 71 7.08 2.02 7.78
N ALA A 72 6.54 2.98 7.02
CA ALA A 72 5.10 3.17 6.89
C ALA A 72 4.43 2.00 6.14
N VAL A 73 5.04 1.52 5.03
CA VAL A 73 4.60 0.31 4.33
C VAL A 73 4.56 -0.89 5.28
N LEU A 74 5.61 -1.11 6.07
CA LEU A 74 5.66 -2.21 7.04
C LEU A 74 4.70 -2.04 8.23
N LYS A 75 4.14 -0.84 8.43
CA LYS A 75 3.03 -0.58 9.35
C LYS A 75 1.65 -0.77 8.72
N GLY A 76 1.58 -0.97 7.40
CA GLY A 76 0.36 -1.31 6.66
C GLY A 76 -0.31 -0.15 5.92
N LEU A 77 0.19 1.08 6.03
CA LEU A 77 -0.40 2.24 5.36
C LEU A 77 0.61 3.37 5.25
N TYR A 78 0.69 4.02 4.09
CA TYR A 78 1.53 5.20 3.89
C TYR A 78 0.85 6.18 2.94
N LYS A 79 1.15 7.47 3.06
CA LYS A 79 0.63 8.44 2.09
C LYS A 79 1.39 8.28 0.79
N PHE A 80 0.74 7.86 -0.28
CA PHE A 80 1.35 7.76 -1.61
C PHE A 80 1.43 9.12 -2.31
N GLN A 81 0.34 9.89 -2.26
CA GLN A 81 0.22 11.19 -2.93
C GLN A 81 -0.55 12.18 -2.07
N GLU A 82 -0.08 13.43 -2.02
CA GLU A 82 -0.80 14.52 -1.35
C GLU A 82 -1.89 15.12 -2.25
N ALA A 83 -2.96 15.62 -1.64
CA ALA A 83 -3.92 16.44 -2.36
C ALA A 83 -3.27 17.77 -2.80
N PRO A 84 -3.61 18.31 -3.98
CA PRO A 84 -3.11 19.62 -4.40
C PRO A 84 -3.49 20.72 -3.41
N ALA A 85 -2.53 21.57 -3.05
CA ALA A 85 -2.69 22.62 -2.03
C ALA A 85 -3.66 23.74 -2.44
N ASP A 86 -3.98 23.85 -3.73
CA ASP A 86 -4.87 24.85 -4.32
C ASP A 86 -6.35 24.42 -4.31
N LYS A 87 -6.69 23.28 -3.66
CA LYS A 87 -8.06 22.78 -3.56
C LYS A 87 -8.66 23.05 -2.18
N ASP A 88 -9.80 23.73 -2.16
CA ASP A 88 -10.57 24.03 -0.94
C ASP A 88 -11.23 22.78 -0.33
N LEU A 89 -11.57 21.81 -1.18
CA LEU A 89 -12.16 20.52 -0.78
C LEU A 89 -11.21 19.40 -1.17
N SER A 90 -10.91 18.51 -0.22
CA SER A 90 -10.13 17.31 -0.48
C SER A 90 -10.75 16.06 0.15
N VAL A 91 -10.47 14.91 -0.46
CA VAL A 91 -10.88 13.59 0.04
C VAL A 91 -9.68 12.66 0.16
N ARG A 92 -9.80 11.68 1.06
CA ARG A 92 -8.84 10.61 1.23
C ARG A 92 -9.35 9.35 0.56
N VAL A 93 -8.54 8.79 -0.34
CA VAL A 93 -8.78 7.49 -0.95
C VAL A 93 -7.74 6.51 -0.42
N ILE A 94 -8.21 5.40 0.14
CA ILE A 94 -7.37 4.30 0.61
C ILE A 94 -7.51 3.15 -0.38
N SER A 95 -6.40 2.61 -0.86
CA SER A 95 -6.39 1.55 -1.87
C SER A 95 -5.25 0.55 -1.66
N SER A 96 -5.38 -0.63 -2.25
CA SER A 96 -4.38 -1.71 -2.18
C SER A 96 -4.37 -2.54 -3.46
N GLY A 97 -3.32 -3.34 -3.66
CA GLY A 97 -3.23 -4.25 -4.78
C GLY A 97 -3.49 -3.61 -6.16
N SER A 98 -4.13 -4.38 -7.04
CA SER A 98 -4.43 -3.92 -8.41
C SER A 98 -5.43 -2.76 -8.48
N ILE A 99 -6.29 -2.57 -7.47
CA ILE A 99 -7.30 -1.49 -7.47
C ILE A 99 -6.67 -0.09 -7.25
N MET A 100 -5.38 -0.03 -6.91
CA MET A 100 -4.61 1.22 -6.82
C MET A 100 -4.65 2.01 -8.14
N GLN A 101 -4.70 1.35 -9.30
CA GLN A 101 -4.76 2.04 -10.59
C GLN A 101 -6.07 2.84 -10.76
N GLN A 102 -7.15 2.40 -10.13
CA GLN A 102 -8.47 3.01 -10.18
C GLN A 102 -8.52 4.18 -9.18
N ALA A 103 -7.86 4.05 -8.03
CA ALA A 103 -7.65 5.16 -7.10
C ALA A 103 -6.85 6.30 -7.76
N LEU A 104 -5.79 5.96 -8.51
CA LEU A 104 -5.00 6.95 -9.27
C LEU A 104 -5.85 7.66 -10.33
N ARG A 105 -6.68 6.92 -11.10
CA ARG A 105 -7.62 7.53 -12.06
C ARG A 105 -8.67 8.42 -11.40
N ALA A 106 -9.06 8.11 -10.17
CA ALA A 106 -10.03 8.92 -9.43
C ALA A 106 -9.48 10.32 -9.09
N VAL A 107 -8.16 10.50 -9.01
CA VAL A 107 -7.54 11.82 -8.82
C VAL A 107 -7.92 12.76 -9.94
N ASP A 108 -7.70 12.34 -11.19
CA ASP A 108 -7.97 13.17 -12.37
C ASP A 108 -9.47 13.45 -12.49
N LEU A 109 -10.30 12.41 -12.28
CA LEU A 109 -11.75 12.54 -12.35
C LEU A 109 -12.29 13.53 -11.31
N LEU A 110 -11.87 13.41 -10.04
CA LEU A 110 -12.35 14.27 -8.96
C LEU A 110 -11.82 15.71 -9.08
N ALA A 111 -10.66 15.90 -9.71
CA ALA A 111 -10.14 17.22 -10.01
C ALA A 111 -11.06 18.02 -10.95
N GLU A 112 -11.76 17.37 -11.89
CA GLU A 112 -12.77 17.99 -12.77
C GLU A 112 -13.96 18.57 -11.98
N PHE A 113 -14.26 18.00 -10.81
CA PHE A 113 -15.28 18.49 -9.89
C PHE A 113 -14.73 19.49 -8.85
N GLY A 114 -13.46 19.88 -8.97
CA GLY A 114 -12.81 20.80 -8.03
C GLY A 114 -12.39 20.14 -6.70
N VAL A 115 -12.33 18.80 -6.64
CA VAL A 115 -11.98 18.06 -5.43
C VAL A 115 -10.53 17.56 -5.52
N GLY A 116 -9.70 17.93 -4.53
CA GLY A 116 -8.36 17.38 -4.35
C GLY A 116 -8.41 15.96 -3.78
N VAL A 117 -7.45 15.12 -4.15
CA VAL A 117 -7.41 13.72 -3.68
C VAL A 117 -6.04 13.43 -3.10
N GLU A 118 -6.02 13.02 -1.84
CA GLU A 118 -4.85 12.36 -1.26
C GLU A 118 -5.02 10.84 -1.34
N ILE A 119 -3.96 10.13 -1.74
CA ILE A 119 -3.95 8.67 -1.89
C ILE A 119 -3.11 8.06 -0.77
N TRP A 120 -3.67 7.02 -0.18
CA TRP A 120 -3.09 6.20 0.87
C TRP A 120 -3.17 4.72 0.51
#